data_AF-A0AAD0X3A9-F1
#
_entry.id   AF-A0AAD0X3A9-F1
#
_cell.length_a   1.000
_cell.length_b   1.000
_cell.length_c   1.000
_cell.angle_alpha   90.00
_cell.angle_beta   90.00
_cell.angle_gamma   90.00
#
_symmetry.space_group_name_H-M   'P 1'
#
loop_
_entity.id
_entity.type
_entity.pdbx_description
1 polymer ?
#
loop_
_entity_poly.entity_id
_entity_poly.type
_entity_poly.pdbx_seq_one_letter_code
_entity_poly.pdbx_strand_id
1 'polypeptide(L)'
;MAVYIVTGKLGAGKTLLLVMQILKYLKARRRVAVNVDVFMGKLCKPGNTYSRLVRLPDLPTGADLRGLGVGHETYDEEMFGGIFLDEAGVWLNSRDWNQGGRSDLLKFFLYLRKRRWDLWLCVQNVNVIDKQVRESIAEHVVYINRWDRLKVPFMFRWPLQLLTLGRWKGKLPKLHQAIVKYGAKFNSPKVDDWYYRGEEFYDYYDTTQEYDEGYDKGSYSMLPPGYWRRRLPRALRNWRFFMRTTRIFFRRTRVLNAFFLGACCALLLAVPIFGAIAFTAQPATVVQEQPTAPAPVPETTQPLADEYGELRIATYGRLAGNTLYVFRDSQGQRIAQDDLIAKGITVKDRGPREALLVREADYHSVFR
;
A
#
# COMPACT_ATOMS: atom_id res chain seq x y z
N MET A 1 21.76 -33.72 -18.84
CA MET A 1 22.16 -32.80 -19.93
C MET A 1 21.01 -32.69 -20.92
N ALA A 2 20.69 -31.50 -21.43
CA ALA A 2 19.71 -31.40 -22.51
C ALA A 2 19.95 -30.23 -23.47
N VAL A 3 19.70 -30.51 -24.76
CA VAL A 3 19.60 -29.49 -25.81
C VAL A 3 18.12 -29.21 -26.10
N TYR A 4 17.71 -27.97 -25.89
CA TYR A 4 16.36 -27.49 -26.07
C TYR A 4 16.28 -26.57 -27.28
N ILE A 5 15.47 -26.95 -28.26
CA ILE A 5 15.09 -26.07 -29.37
C ILE A 5 13.72 -25.48 -29.06
N VAL A 6 13.69 -24.18 -28.78
CA VAL A 6 12.48 -23.44 -28.48
C VAL A 6 11.93 -22.84 -29.77
N THR A 7 10.69 -23.19 -30.11
CA THR A 7 10.02 -22.78 -31.34
C THR A 7 8.71 -22.07 -31.09
N GLY A 8 8.42 -21.07 -31.92
CA GLY A 8 7.20 -20.29 -31.85
C GLY A 8 7.16 -19.16 -32.88
N LYS A 9 5.95 -18.73 -33.25
CA LYS A 9 5.76 -17.60 -34.17
C LYS A 9 6.35 -16.30 -33.60
N LEU A 10 6.54 -15.29 -34.44
CA LEU A 10 6.97 -13.96 -33.99
C LEU A 10 6.02 -13.42 -32.91
N GLY A 11 6.61 -12.91 -31.81
CA GLY A 11 5.86 -12.45 -30.65
C GLY A 11 5.17 -13.57 -29.86
N ALA A 12 5.55 -14.84 -30.02
CA ALA A 12 5.04 -15.94 -29.20
C ALA A 12 5.58 -15.93 -27.76
N GLY A 13 6.65 -15.19 -27.47
CA GLY A 13 7.25 -15.14 -26.12
C GLY A 13 8.42 -16.11 -25.91
N LYS A 14 9.17 -16.43 -26.98
CA LYS A 14 10.38 -17.28 -26.94
C LYS A 14 11.43 -16.79 -25.95
N THR A 15 11.83 -15.53 -26.07
CA THR A 15 12.83 -14.90 -25.20
C THR A 15 12.40 -14.86 -23.74
N LEU A 16 11.11 -14.68 -23.46
CA LEU A 16 10.57 -14.73 -22.09
C LEU A 16 10.81 -16.10 -21.43
N LEU A 17 10.66 -17.18 -22.20
CA LEU A 17 10.97 -18.53 -21.70
C LEU A 17 12.46 -18.67 -21.41
N LEU A 18 13.34 -18.15 -22.28
CA LEU A 18 14.78 -18.15 -22.02
C LEU A 18 15.11 -17.40 -20.73
N VAL A 19 14.58 -16.18 -20.54
CA VAL A 19 14.80 -15.38 -19.33
C VAL A 19 14.33 -16.11 -18.08
N MET A 20 13.17 -16.78 -18.14
CA MET A 20 12.68 -17.61 -17.04
C MET A 20 13.67 -18.73 -16.70
N GLN A 21 14.22 -19.41 -17.71
CA GLN A 21 15.18 -20.50 -17.49
C GLN A 21 16.56 -19.98 -17.04
N ILE A 22 17.03 -18.86 -17.60
CA ILE A 22 18.22 -18.13 -17.13
C ILE A 22 18.10 -17.85 -15.63
N LEU A 23 16.96 -17.34 -15.18
CA LEU A 23 16.71 -17.09 -13.77
C LEU A 23 16.79 -18.36 -12.92
N LYS A 24 16.27 -19.50 -13.39
CA LYS A 24 16.38 -20.78 -12.67
C LYS A 24 17.84 -21.23 -12.56
N TYR A 25 18.61 -21.14 -13.65
CA TYR A 25 20.03 -21.51 -13.66
C TYR A 25 20.85 -20.61 -12.73
N LEU A 26 20.63 -19.30 -12.78
CA LEU A 26 21.32 -18.34 -11.90
C LEU A 26 20.96 -18.56 -10.42
N LYS A 27 19.71 -18.93 -10.11
CA LYS A 27 19.28 -19.29 -8.75
C LYS A 27 19.94 -20.58 -8.27
N ALA A 28 20.10 -21.55 -9.15
CA ALA A 28 20.82 -22.81 -8.89
C ALA A 28 22.36 -22.63 -8.85
N ARG A 29 22.88 -21.40 -8.97
CA ARG A 29 24.33 -21.08 -8.99
C ARG A 29 25.08 -21.70 -10.17
N ARG A 30 24.36 -21.99 -11.26
CA ARG A 30 24.94 -22.52 -12.50
C ARG A 30 25.48 -21.36 -13.35
N ARG A 31 26.53 -21.62 -14.12
CA ARG A 31 27.09 -20.62 -15.07
C ARG A 31 26.09 -20.42 -16.21
N VAL A 32 25.93 -19.19 -16.66
CA VAL A 32 25.02 -18.85 -17.75
C VAL A 32 25.77 -18.05 -18.83
N ALA A 33 25.54 -18.38 -20.10
CA ALA A 33 25.99 -17.61 -21.24
C ALA A 33 24.77 -17.21 -22.10
N VAL A 34 24.67 -15.95 -22.50
CA VAL A 34 23.52 -15.42 -23.25
C VAL A 34 23.98 -14.50 -24.37
N ASN A 35 23.24 -14.45 -25.48
CA ASN A 35 23.42 -13.47 -26.54
C ASN A 35 22.37 -12.33 -26.51
N VAL A 36 21.39 -12.40 -25.60
CA VAL A 36 20.40 -11.34 -25.42
C VAL A 36 20.91 -10.36 -24.38
N ASP A 37 20.66 -9.07 -24.59
CA ASP A 37 20.93 -8.04 -23.60
C ASP A 37 19.99 -8.16 -22.42
N VAL A 38 20.56 -8.62 -21.30
CA VAL A 38 19.84 -8.83 -20.05
C VAL A 38 20.25 -7.85 -18.97
N PHE A 39 19.31 -7.45 -18.14
CA PHE A 39 19.54 -6.52 -17.04
C PHE A 39 19.84 -7.26 -15.74
N MET A 40 21.12 -7.36 -15.37
CA MET A 40 21.55 -8.01 -14.12
C MET A 40 20.90 -7.43 -12.86
N GLY A 41 20.60 -6.12 -12.86
CA GLY A 41 19.92 -5.44 -11.74
C GLY A 41 18.49 -5.92 -11.48
N LYS A 42 17.84 -6.50 -12.49
CA LYS A 42 16.49 -7.05 -12.44
C LYS A 42 16.51 -8.57 -12.26
N LEU A 43 17.44 -9.25 -12.95
CA LEU A 43 17.65 -10.68 -12.82
C LEU A 43 18.04 -11.11 -11.40
N CYS A 44 18.94 -10.36 -10.77
CA CYS A 44 19.54 -10.72 -9.50
C CYS A 44 19.13 -9.76 -8.39
N LYS A 45 19.01 -10.30 -7.16
CA LYS A 45 18.80 -9.47 -5.97
C LYS A 45 19.99 -8.50 -5.80
N PRO A 46 19.77 -7.29 -5.23
CA PRO A 46 20.83 -6.30 -5.01
C PRO A 46 22.07 -6.79 -4.26
N GLY A 47 21.93 -7.82 -3.42
CA GLY A 47 23.01 -8.39 -2.63
C GLY A 47 23.72 -9.59 -3.24
N ASN A 48 23.38 -9.99 -4.46
CA ASN A 48 23.92 -11.18 -5.10
C ASN A 48 25.35 -10.95 -5.60
N THR A 49 26.28 -11.79 -5.17
CA THR A 49 27.70 -11.78 -5.59
C THR A 49 28.13 -13.07 -6.29
N TYR A 50 27.29 -14.11 -6.31
CA TYR A 50 27.67 -15.44 -6.77
C TYR A 50 27.22 -15.74 -8.20
N SER A 51 26.16 -15.09 -8.70
CA SER A 51 25.67 -15.35 -10.05
C SER A 51 26.74 -15.01 -11.10
N ARG A 52 26.91 -15.92 -12.07
CA ARG A 52 27.89 -15.80 -13.16
C ARG A 52 27.14 -15.83 -14.48
N LEU A 53 27.12 -14.70 -15.18
CA LEU A 53 26.53 -14.57 -16.51
C LEU A 53 27.55 -13.95 -17.45
N VAL A 54 27.74 -14.59 -18.60
CA VAL A 54 28.58 -14.10 -19.69
C VAL A 54 27.67 -13.67 -20.83
N ARG A 55 27.87 -12.45 -21.32
CA ARG A 55 27.25 -11.97 -22.56
C ARG A 55 28.18 -12.33 -23.71
N LEU A 56 27.67 -13.19 -24.58
CA LEU A 56 28.28 -13.51 -25.88
C LEU A 56 28.01 -12.37 -26.87
N PRO A 57 28.68 -12.30 -28.01
CA PRO A 57 28.28 -11.42 -29.12
C PRO A 57 26.89 -11.78 -29.66
N ASP A 58 26.30 -10.84 -30.41
CA ASP A 58 25.00 -11.01 -31.07
C ASP A 58 25.00 -12.17 -32.06
N LEU A 59 26.08 -12.28 -32.83
CA LEU A 59 26.42 -13.43 -33.65
C LEU A 59 27.65 -14.14 -33.06
N PRO A 60 27.48 -15.15 -32.19
CA PRO A 60 28.61 -15.82 -31.55
C PRO A 60 29.36 -16.69 -32.55
N THR A 61 30.69 -16.61 -32.52
CA THR A 61 31.55 -17.51 -33.31
C THR A 61 31.96 -18.76 -32.51
N GLY A 62 32.49 -19.77 -33.20
CA GLY A 62 33.03 -20.96 -32.53
C GLY A 62 34.15 -20.64 -31.55
N ALA A 63 34.93 -19.57 -31.80
CA ALA A 63 35.97 -19.10 -30.89
C ALA A 63 35.37 -18.55 -29.59
N ASP A 64 34.31 -17.73 -29.66
CA ASP A 64 33.60 -17.19 -28.50
C ASP A 64 33.08 -18.31 -27.59
N LEU A 65 32.40 -19.30 -28.18
CA LEU A 65 31.87 -20.44 -27.44
C LEU A 65 32.97 -21.30 -26.83
N ARG A 66 34.10 -21.50 -27.53
CA ARG A 66 35.26 -22.19 -26.97
C ARG A 66 35.85 -21.43 -25.78
N GLY A 67 35.86 -20.09 -25.82
CA GLY A 67 36.34 -19.21 -24.76
C GLY A 67 35.54 -19.28 -23.45
N LEU A 68 34.28 -19.74 -23.48
CA LEU A 68 33.50 -19.97 -22.25
C LEU A 68 34.10 -21.02 -21.31
N GLY A 69 34.89 -21.95 -21.86
CA GLY A 69 35.46 -23.08 -21.13
C GLY A 69 34.40 -24.14 -20.77
N VAL A 70 34.52 -24.71 -19.57
CA VAL A 70 33.66 -25.79 -19.07
C VAL A 70 32.58 -25.23 -18.15
N GLY A 71 31.32 -25.66 -18.30
CA GLY A 71 30.20 -25.10 -17.56
C GLY A 71 30.20 -25.40 -16.06
N HIS A 72 30.81 -26.51 -15.66
CA HIS A 72 30.96 -26.93 -14.26
C HIS A 72 32.27 -27.72 -14.06
N GLU A 73 32.91 -27.62 -12.89
CA GLU A 73 34.21 -28.25 -12.62
C GLU A 73 34.11 -29.77 -12.38
N THR A 74 33.01 -30.23 -11.82
CA THR A 74 32.71 -31.67 -11.67
C THR A 74 31.71 -32.12 -12.73
N TYR A 75 31.76 -33.41 -13.08
CA TYR A 75 30.80 -34.01 -13.99
C TYR A 75 29.51 -34.34 -13.22
N ASP A 76 28.61 -33.37 -13.15
CA ASP A 76 27.28 -33.52 -12.59
C ASP A 76 26.28 -32.93 -13.58
N GLU A 77 25.45 -33.79 -14.18
CA GLU A 77 24.52 -33.43 -15.25
C GLU A 77 23.45 -32.42 -14.83
N GLU A 78 23.12 -32.35 -13.54
CA GLU A 78 22.12 -31.40 -13.02
C GLU A 78 22.68 -29.99 -12.84
N MET A 79 24.02 -29.89 -12.75
CA MET A 79 24.76 -28.66 -12.44
C MET A 79 25.47 -28.05 -13.66
N PHE A 80 25.21 -28.55 -14.86
CA PHE A 80 25.80 -28.05 -16.10
C PHE A 80 25.55 -26.55 -16.31
N GLY A 81 26.42 -25.84 -17.01
CA GLY A 81 26.13 -24.45 -17.38
C GLY A 81 24.95 -24.37 -18.36
N GLY A 82 24.35 -23.20 -18.54
CA GLY A 82 23.33 -22.96 -19.57
C GLY A 82 23.79 -21.96 -20.61
N ILE A 83 23.75 -22.33 -21.90
CA ILE A 83 23.96 -21.42 -23.02
C ILE A 83 22.60 -21.12 -23.65
N PHE A 84 22.19 -19.86 -23.68
CA PHE A 84 20.91 -19.41 -24.22
C PHE A 84 21.15 -18.50 -25.41
N LEU A 85 20.75 -18.97 -26.59
CA LEU A 85 20.96 -18.26 -27.83
C LEU A 85 19.61 -17.98 -28.51
N ASP A 86 19.27 -16.70 -28.66
CA ASP A 86 18.04 -16.24 -29.30
C ASP A 86 18.25 -15.82 -30.76
N GLU A 87 17.24 -16.09 -31.59
CA GLU A 87 17.31 -16.01 -33.07
C GLU A 87 18.37 -16.92 -33.72
N ALA A 88 18.53 -18.13 -33.19
CA ALA A 88 19.49 -19.11 -33.69
C ALA A 88 19.24 -19.62 -35.12
N GLY A 89 18.05 -19.38 -35.65
CA GLY A 89 17.74 -19.68 -37.05
C GLY A 89 18.59 -18.90 -38.04
N VAL A 90 19.10 -17.72 -37.65
CA VAL A 90 20.01 -16.93 -38.49
C VAL A 90 21.38 -17.61 -38.60
N TRP A 91 21.87 -18.22 -37.51
CA TRP A 91 23.20 -18.85 -37.48
C TRP A 91 23.20 -20.29 -38.00
N LEU A 92 22.10 -21.02 -37.83
CA LEU A 92 22.01 -22.46 -38.13
C LEU A 92 21.27 -22.78 -39.44
N ASN A 93 21.09 -21.79 -40.31
CA ASN A 93 20.41 -21.97 -41.59
C ASN A 93 21.18 -22.95 -42.49
N SER A 94 20.46 -23.92 -43.06
CA SER A 94 21.01 -24.95 -43.94
C SER A 94 21.53 -24.41 -45.29
N ARG A 95 21.12 -23.19 -45.70
CA ARG A 95 21.45 -22.63 -47.02
C ARG A 95 22.88 -22.09 -47.13
N ASP A 96 23.46 -21.62 -46.03
CA ASP A 96 24.77 -20.95 -46.00
C ASP A 96 25.88 -21.84 -45.41
N TRP A 97 25.82 -23.16 -45.71
CA TRP A 97 26.70 -24.19 -45.16
C TRP A 97 28.19 -24.00 -45.48
N ASN A 98 28.51 -23.18 -46.48
CA ASN A 98 29.85 -23.07 -47.06
C ASN A 98 30.72 -21.95 -46.43
N GLN A 99 30.21 -21.19 -45.45
CA GLN A 99 31.00 -20.15 -44.78
C GLN A 99 31.85 -20.73 -43.64
N GLY A 100 33.17 -20.45 -43.68
CA GLY A 100 34.23 -21.11 -42.91
C GLY A 100 34.22 -21.02 -41.38
N GLY A 101 33.18 -20.48 -40.73
CA GLY A 101 33.05 -20.39 -39.26
C GLY A 101 31.98 -21.30 -38.64
N ARG A 102 31.00 -21.79 -39.44
CA ARG A 102 29.85 -22.54 -38.91
C ARG A 102 30.16 -23.99 -38.56
N SER A 103 31.09 -24.62 -39.28
CA SER A 103 31.53 -25.99 -38.98
C SER A 103 32.14 -26.11 -37.58
N ASP A 104 32.83 -25.07 -37.14
CA ASP A 104 33.41 -24.96 -35.79
C ASP A 104 32.35 -24.80 -34.69
N LEU A 105 31.27 -24.05 -34.96
CA LEU A 105 30.11 -23.95 -34.07
C LEU A 105 29.40 -25.29 -33.91
N LEU A 106 29.17 -26.01 -35.02
CA LEU A 106 28.55 -27.33 -34.99
C LEU A 106 29.41 -28.35 -34.24
N LYS A 107 30.73 -28.36 -34.47
CA LYS A 107 31.67 -29.17 -33.69
C LYS A 107 31.59 -28.84 -32.19
N PHE A 108 31.45 -27.56 -31.84
CA PHE A 108 31.26 -27.17 -30.45
C PHE A 108 29.97 -27.76 -29.87
N PHE A 109 28.86 -27.68 -30.60
CA PHE A 109 27.57 -28.24 -30.14
C PHE A 109 27.61 -29.76 -29.96
N LEU A 110 28.29 -30.51 -30.82
CA LEU A 110 28.50 -31.96 -30.64
C LEU A 110 29.26 -32.30 -29.34
N TYR A 111 30.09 -31.38 -28.83
CA TYR A 111 30.88 -31.57 -27.62
C TYR A 111 30.29 -30.93 -26.36
N LEU A 112 29.04 -30.44 -26.39
CA LEU A 112 28.39 -29.81 -25.22
C LEU A 112 28.40 -30.70 -23.98
N ARG A 113 28.19 -32.01 -24.14
CA ARG A 113 28.23 -33.00 -23.04
C ARG A 113 29.58 -33.02 -22.34
N LYS A 114 30.66 -33.02 -23.12
CA LYS A 114 32.03 -33.03 -22.60
C LYS A 114 32.38 -31.69 -21.95
N ARG A 115 31.81 -30.60 -22.46
CA ARG A 115 31.97 -29.25 -21.94
C ARG A 115 31.01 -28.89 -20.81
N ARG A 116 30.06 -29.78 -20.47
CA ARG A 116 29.12 -29.64 -19.33
C ARG A 116 28.25 -28.39 -19.45
N TRP A 117 27.70 -28.18 -20.64
CA TRP A 117 26.76 -27.11 -20.94
C TRP A 117 25.47 -27.69 -21.51
N ASP A 118 24.33 -27.19 -21.03
CA ASP A 118 23.03 -27.33 -21.64
C ASP A 118 22.83 -26.20 -22.66
N LEU A 119 22.22 -26.51 -23.80
CA LEU A 119 22.03 -25.55 -24.89
C LEU A 119 20.55 -25.25 -25.10
N TRP A 120 20.22 -23.97 -25.15
CA TRP A 120 18.89 -23.45 -25.46
C TRP A 120 18.97 -22.62 -26.74
N LEU A 121 18.34 -23.11 -27.80
CA LEU A 121 18.28 -22.45 -29.10
C LEU A 121 16.86 -21.97 -29.38
N CYS A 122 16.66 -20.66 -29.46
CA CYS A 122 15.38 -20.10 -29.88
C CYS A 122 15.36 -19.91 -31.40
N VAL A 123 14.43 -20.59 -32.06
CA VAL A 123 14.26 -20.54 -33.52
C VAL A 123 12.80 -20.26 -33.84
N GLN A 124 12.51 -19.52 -34.91
CA GLN A 124 11.13 -19.27 -35.32
C GLN A 124 10.45 -20.55 -35.85
N ASN A 125 11.19 -21.32 -36.64
CA ASN A 125 10.76 -22.60 -37.18
C ASN A 125 11.91 -23.62 -37.15
N VAL A 126 11.66 -24.77 -36.53
CA VAL A 126 12.58 -25.90 -36.40
C VAL A 126 13.08 -26.43 -37.75
N ASN A 127 12.36 -26.19 -38.85
CA ASN A 127 12.76 -26.58 -40.21
C ASN A 127 13.85 -25.71 -40.82
N VAL A 128 14.17 -24.56 -40.22
CA VAL A 128 15.27 -23.69 -40.70
C VAL A 128 16.63 -24.30 -40.38
N ILE A 129 16.71 -25.09 -39.30
CA ILE A 129 17.92 -25.82 -38.93
C ILE A 129 18.07 -27.01 -39.88
N ASP A 130 19.31 -27.23 -40.34
CA ASP A 130 19.66 -28.40 -41.14
C ASP A 130 19.15 -29.71 -40.49
N LYS A 131 18.66 -30.63 -41.33
CA LYS A 131 18.02 -31.86 -40.88
C LYS A 131 18.98 -32.73 -40.04
N GLN A 132 20.24 -32.84 -40.45
CA GLN A 132 21.24 -33.68 -39.75
C GLN A 132 21.59 -33.08 -38.39
N VAL A 133 21.78 -31.76 -38.34
CA VAL A 133 22.06 -31.02 -37.09
C VAL A 133 20.89 -31.13 -36.12
N ARG A 134 19.67 -30.99 -36.63
CA ARG A 134 18.47 -31.13 -35.82
C ARG A 134 18.31 -32.55 -35.27
N GLU A 135 18.48 -33.58 -36.08
CA GLU A 135 18.30 -34.96 -35.62
C GLU A 135 19.41 -35.42 -34.65
N SER A 136 20.62 -34.89 -34.78
CA SER A 136 21.75 -35.24 -33.93
C SER A 136 21.83 -34.45 -32.61
N ILE A 137 21.42 -33.17 -32.62
CA ILE A 137 21.59 -32.28 -31.47
C ILE A 137 20.27 -32.04 -30.73
N ALA A 138 19.11 -32.09 -31.40
CA ALA A 138 17.83 -31.75 -30.78
C ALA A 138 17.25 -32.91 -29.95
N GLU A 139 17.55 -32.90 -28.66
CA GLU A 139 16.93 -33.84 -27.70
C GLU A 139 15.50 -33.41 -27.35
N HIS A 140 15.27 -32.11 -27.16
CA HIS A 140 13.96 -31.58 -26.78
C HIS A 140 13.54 -30.43 -27.68
N VAL A 141 12.28 -30.44 -28.10
CA VAL A 141 11.67 -29.32 -28.83
C VAL A 141 10.53 -28.74 -28.01
N VAL A 142 10.60 -27.45 -27.75
CA VAL A 142 9.66 -26.71 -26.92
C VAL A 142 8.78 -25.85 -27.80
N TYR A 143 7.47 -26.11 -27.80
CA TYR A 143 6.49 -25.35 -28.57
C TYR A 143 5.79 -24.34 -27.68
N ILE A 144 5.88 -23.04 -28.03
CA ILE A 144 5.25 -21.98 -27.24
C ILE A 144 3.90 -21.59 -27.83
N ASN A 145 2.87 -21.67 -27.00
CA ASN A 145 1.49 -21.28 -27.27
C ASN A 145 1.07 -20.13 -26.36
N ARG A 146 0.50 -19.07 -26.94
CA ARG A 146 -0.08 -17.93 -26.19
C ARG A 146 -1.57 -18.12 -25.96
N TRP A 147 -1.96 -18.30 -24.70
CA TRP A 147 -3.37 -18.46 -24.32
C TRP A 147 -4.17 -17.15 -24.42
N ASP A 148 -3.47 -16.02 -24.34
CA ASP A 148 -4.00 -14.66 -24.54
C ASP A 148 -4.73 -14.46 -25.88
N ARG A 149 -4.33 -15.21 -26.92
CA ARG A 149 -4.94 -15.10 -28.27
C ARG A 149 -6.14 -16.03 -28.46
N LEU A 150 -6.42 -16.92 -27.52
CA LEU A 150 -7.60 -17.78 -27.55
C LEU A 150 -8.81 -16.93 -27.19
N LYS A 151 -9.68 -16.68 -28.18
CA LYS A 151 -10.95 -16.01 -27.94
C LYS A 151 -11.82 -16.94 -27.11
N VAL A 152 -12.21 -16.49 -25.91
CA VAL A 152 -13.17 -17.22 -25.07
C VAL A 152 -14.48 -17.36 -25.87
N PRO A 153 -15.04 -18.59 -26.00
CA PRO A 153 -16.29 -18.80 -26.70
C PRO A 153 -17.42 -17.93 -26.11
N PHE A 154 -18.29 -17.40 -26.98
CA PHE A 154 -19.33 -16.43 -26.61
C PHE A 154 -20.23 -16.91 -25.45
N MET A 155 -20.50 -18.22 -25.38
CA MET A 155 -21.29 -18.85 -24.31
C MET A 155 -20.73 -18.65 -22.90
N PHE A 156 -19.40 -18.55 -22.75
CA PHE A 156 -18.75 -18.29 -21.47
C PHE A 156 -18.56 -16.78 -21.20
N ARG A 157 -18.56 -15.95 -22.25
CA ARG A 157 -18.34 -14.50 -22.13
C ARG A 157 -19.51 -13.80 -21.43
N TRP A 158 -20.75 -14.12 -21.79
CA TRP A 158 -21.96 -13.50 -21.25
C TRP A 158 -22.15 -13.72 -19.72
N PRO A 159 -22.08 -14.96 -19.20
CA PRO A 159 -22.25 -15.20 -17.76
C PRO A 159 -21.10 -14.59 -16.94
N LEU A 160 -19.85 -14.69 -17.39
CA LEU A 160 -18.74 -14.08 -16.66
C LEU A 160 -18.75 -12.55 -16.69
N GLN A 161 -19.27 -11.92 -17.75
CA GLN A 161 -19.42 -10.47 -17.82
C GLN A 161 -20.52 -9.96 -16.86
N LEU A 162 -21.59 -10.75 -16.66
CA LEU A 162 -22.60 -10.53 -15.62
C LEU A 162 -22.00 -10.68 -14.22
N LEU A 163 -21.27 -11.77 -13.98
CA LEU A 163 -20.68 -12.09 -12.67
C LEU A 163 -19.59 -11.08 -12.25
N THR A 164 -18.95 -10.43 -13.22
CA THR A 164 -17.94 -9.37 -12.99
C THR A 164 -18.50 -7.95 -13.12
N LEU A 165 -19.82 -7.76 -13.11
CA LEU A 165 -20.50 -6.45 -13.19
C LEU A 165 -19.96 -5.58 -14.35
N GLY A 166 -19.72 -6.19 -15.52
CA GLY A 166 -19.23 -5.51 -16.72
C GLY A 166 -17.78 -5.00 -16.65
N ARG A 167 -17.04 -5.25 -15.56
CA ARG A 167 -15.63 -4.82 -15.43
C ARG A 167 -14.67 -5.67 -16.25
N TRP A 168 -15.02 -6.91 -16.56
CA TRP A 168 -14.16 -7.81 -17.31
C TRP A 168 -14.30 -7.62 -18.81
N LYS A 169 -13.22 -7.15 -19.45
CA LYS A 169 -13.16 -6.88 -20.90
C LYS A 169 -13.02 -8.14 -21.78
N GLY A 170 -13.17 -9.34 -21.21
CA GLY A 170 -13.07 -10.62 -21.93
C GLY A 170 -11.68 -10.94 -22.52
N LYS A 171 -10.63 -10.22 -22.09
CA LYS A 171 -9.25 -10.55 -22.42
C LYS A 171 -8.69 -11.45 -21.32
N LEU A 172 -8.27 -12.66 -21.71
CA LEU A 172 -7.58 -13.56 -20.79
C LEU A 172 -6.22 -12.94 -20.38
N PRO A 173 -5.71 -13.23 -19.18
CA PRO A 173 -4.37 -12.79 -18.80
C PRO A 173 -3.33 -13.31 -19.80
N LYS A 174 -2.21 -12.59 -19.95
CA LYS A 174 -1.10 -12.91 -20.87
C LYS A 174 -0.30 -14.15 -20.45
N LEU A 175 -0.97 -15.29 -20.43
CA LEU A 175 -0.41 -16.59 -20.10
C LEU A 175 0.19 -17.25 -21.35
N HIS A 176 1.36 -17.82 -21.14
CA HIS A 176 2.12 -18.54 -22.13
C HIS A 176 2.30 -19.98 -21.63
N GLN A 177 2.04 -20.94 -22.50
CA GLN A 177 2.28 -22.36 -22.27
C GLN A 177 3.42 -22.81 -23.18
N ALA A 178 4.44 -23.42 -22.62
CA ALA A 178 5.54 -24.03 -23.34
C ALA A 178 5.46 -25.55 -23.17
N ILE A 179 5.14 -26.25 -24.26
CA ILE A 179 4.98 -27.70 -24.30
C ILE A 179 6.32 -28.31 -24.73
N VAL A 180 6.93 -29.10 -23.86
CA VAL A 180 8.21 -29.77 -24.11
C VAL A 180 7.95 -31.15 -24.70
N LYS A 181 8.45 -31.40 -25.90
CA LYS A 181 8.40 -32.71 -26.57
C LYS A 181 9.78 -33.33 -26.70
N TYR A 182 9.86 -34.66 -26.65
CA TYR A 182 11.10 -35.40 -26.83
C TYR A 182 11.40 -35.62 -28.33
N GLY A 183 12.40 -34.92 -28.85
CA GLY A 183 12.77 -34.91 -30.27
C GLY A 183 11.93 -33.98 -31.14
N ALA A 184 12.35 -33.85 -32.41
CA ALA A 184 11.78 -32.88 -33.35
C ALA A 184 10.62 -33.39 -34.21
N LYS A 185 10.16 -34.64 -34.01
CA LYS A 185 9.06 -35.21 -34.80
C LYS A 185 7.72 -34.72 -34.27
N PHE A 186 6.73 -34.59 -35.14
CA PHE A 186 5.40 -34.10 -34.75
C PHE A 186 4.72 -35.01 -33.70
N ASN A 187 4.89 -36.32 -33.85
CA ASN A 187 4.35 -37.37 -32.95
C ASN A 187 5.25 -37.69 -31.75
N SER A 188 6.27 -36.86 -31.49
CA SER A 188 7.12 -37.02 -30.31
C SER A 188 6.31 -36.96 -29.01
N PRO A 189 6.64 -37.80 -28.01
CA PRO A 189 5.94 -37.80 -26.74
C PRO A 189 6.18 -36.48 -26.01
N LYS A 190 5.15 -36.02 -25.30
CA LYS A 190 5.21 -34.84 -24.45
C LYS A 190 5.89 -35.22 -23.13
N VAL A 191 6.91 -34.45 -22.76
CA VAL A 191 7.72 -34.66 -21.55
C VAL A 191 7.23 -33.77 -20.42
N ASP A 192 7.03 -32.48 -20.69
CA ASP A 192 6.73 -31.49 -19.66
C ASP A 192 5.92 -30.30 -20.23
N ASP A 193 5.28 -29.55 -19.34
CA ASP A 193 4.51 -28.34 -19.63
C ASP A 193 4.88 -27.22 -18.67
N TRP A 194 5.40 -26.12 -19.21
CA TRP A 194 5.69 -24.92 -18.43
C TRP A 194 4.69 -23.82 -18.69
N TYR A 195 4.24 -23.18 -17.63
CA TYR A 195 3.34 -22.03 -17.69
C TYR A 195 4.05 -20.80 -17.13
N TYR A 196 3.94 -19.67 -17.82
CA TYR A 196 4.50 -18.42 -17.36
C TYR A 196 3.66 -17.23 -17.83
N ARG A 197 3.73 -16.13 -17.09
CA ARG A 197 3.06 -14.87 -17.41
C ARG A 197 4.07 -13.89 -17.98
N GLY A 198 3.79 -13.35 -19.16
CA GLY A 198 4.76 -12.51 -19.87
C GLY A 198 5.09 -11.20 -19.14
N GLU A 199 4.10 -10.65 -18.43
CA GLU A 199 4.22 -9.36 -17.72
C GLU A 199 5.31 -9.35 -16.64
N GLU A 200 5.71 -10.51 -16.12
CA GLU A 200 6.71 -10.61 -15.08
C GLU A 200 8.14 -10.43 -15.59
N PHE A 201 8.40 -10.68 -16.88
CA PHE A 201 9.76 -10.81 -17.42
C PHE A 201 10.13 -9.76 -18.46
N TYR A 202 9.23 -8.85 -18.84
CA TYR A 202 9.53 -7.80 -19.84
C TYR A 202 10.66 -6.87 -19.40
N ASP A 203 10.74 -6.54 -18.12
CA ASP A 203 11.76 -5.62 -17.57
C ASP A 203 13.16 -6.25 -17.46
N TYR A 204 13.32 -7.53 -17.78
CA TYR A 204 14.54 -8.29 -17.48
C TYR A 204 15.55 -8.29 -18.63
N TYR A 205 15.12 -7.91 -19.83
CA TYR A 205 15.94 -7.92 -21.03
C TYR A 205 15.49 -6.82 -21.99
N ASP A 206 16.35 -6.48 -22.94
CA ASP A 206 16.01 -5.54 -24.01
C ASP A 206 15.21 -6.25 -25.10
N THR A 207 13.93 -5.89 -25.23
CA THR A 207 13.05 -6.45 -26.28
C THR A 207 13.29 -5.85 -27.66
N THR A 208 13.97 -4.70 -27.73
CA THR A 208 14.19 -3.91 -28.93
C THR A 208 15.55 -4.16 -29.57
N GLN A 209 16.35 -5.07 -29.01
CA GLN A 209 17.65 -5.43 -29.55
C GLN A 209 17.54 -5.94 -30.99
N GLU A 210 18.31 -5.32 -31.89
CA GLU A 210 18.56 -5.77 -33.25
C GLU A 210 19.93 -6.45 -33.30
N TYR A 211 20.02 -7.61 -33.98
CA TYR A 211 21.27 -8.36 -34.07
C TYR A 211 22.17 -7.78 -35.17
N ASP A 212 23.33 -7.28 -34.77
CA ASP A 212 24.32 -6.70 -35.67
C ASP A 212 25.52 -7.64 -35.88
N GLU A 213 25.94 -7.82 -37.14
CA GLU A 213 27.16 -8.56 -37.49
C GLU A 213 28.42 -7.79 -37.10
N GLY A 214 28.35 -6.44 -37.09
CA GLY A 214 29.45 -5.55 -36.74
C GLY A 214 29.63 -5.30 -35.24
N TYR A 215 29.08 -6.17 -34.39
CA TYR A 215 29.09 -5.98 -32.94
C TYR A 215 30.52 -5.91 -32.38
N ASP A 216 30.93 -4.69 -31.99
CA ASP A 216 32.30 -4.36 -31.59
C ASP A 216 32.76 -5.06 -30.29
N LYS A 217 31.82 -5.53 -29.47
CA LYS A 217 32.14 -6.15 -28.18
C LYS A 217 32.22 -7.67 -28.30
N GLY A 218 33.38 -8.23 -27.97
CA GLY A 218 33.55 -9.68 -27.78
C GLY A 218 32.78 -10.23 -26.57
N SER A 219 32.99 -11.49 -26.23
CA SER A 219 32.38 -12.11 -25.05
C SER A 219 32.84 -11.44 -23.74
N TYR A 220 31.92 -10.97 -22.88
CA TYR A 220 32.25 -10.32 -21.61
C TYR A 220 31.39 -10.80 -20.43
N SER A 221 31.95 -10.75 -19.22
CA SER A 221 31.22 -11.13 -18.00
C SER A 221 30.35 -9.98 -17.49
N MET A 222 29.07 -10.23 -17.24
CA MET A 222 28.19 -9.29 -16.57
C MET A 222 28.31 -9.44 -15.05
N LEU A 223 28.66 -8.35 -14.36
CA LEU A 223 28.83 -8.38 -12.91
C LEU A 223 27.48 -8.37 -12.19
N PRO A 224 27.23 -9.28 -11.23
CA PRO A 224 26.00 -9.26 -10.46
C PRO A 224 25.94 -8.01 -9.57
N PRO A 225 24.73 -7.55 -9.20
CA PRO A 225 24.52 -6.27 -8.51
C PRO A 225 25.32 -6.09 -7.23
N GLY A 226 25.64 -7.17 -6.52
CA GLY A 226 26.39 -7.09 -5.27
C GLY A 226 27.80 -6.51 -5.40
N TYR A 227 28.42 -6.55 -6.59
CA TYR A 227 29.78 -6.00 -6.78
C TYR A 227 29.78 -4.49 -7.02
N TRP A 228 28.82 -3.97 -7.78
CA TRP A 228 28.80 -2.53 -8.15
C TRP A 228 27.78 -1.73 -7.34
N ARG A 229 26.72 -2.37 -6.83
CA ARG A 229 25.73 -1.71 -5.98
C ARG A 229 26.27 -1.62 -4.56
N ARG A 230 26.92 -0.50 -4.25
CA ARG A 230 27.33 -0.19 -2.88
C ARG A 230 26.09 -0.20 -1.97
N ARG A 231 26.03 -1.14 -1.02
CA ARG A 231 25.05 -1.03 0.07
C ARG A 231 25.45 0.18 0.89
N LEU A 232 24.72 1.28 0.73
CA LEU A 232 24.80 2.36 1.69
C LEU A 232 24.46 1.76 3.06
N PRO A 233 25.31 1.93 4.09
CA PRO A 233 24.99 1.45 5.41
C PRO A 233 23.64 2.05 5.80
N ARG A 234 22.74 1.21 6.31
CA ARG A 234 21.48 1.71 6.86
C ARG A 234 21.85 2.72 7.95
N ALA A 235 21.30 3.93 7.88
CA ALA A 235 21.53 4.93 8.90
C ALA A 235 21.20 4.31 10.27
N LEU A 236 22.14 4.40 11.22
CA LEU A 236 21.93 3.92 12.57
C LEU A 236 20.70 4.65 13.13
N ARG A 237 19.65 3.88 13.46
CA ARG A 237 18.40 4.40 14.02
C ARG A 237 18.59 4.73 15.50
N ASN A 238 19.47 5.69 15.77
CA ASN A 238 19.73 6.16 17.12
C ASN A 238 18.56 7.04 17.61
N TRP A 239 18.44 7.25 18.91
CA TRP A 239 17.44 8.14 19.51
C TRP A 239 17.43 9.55 18.86
N ARG A 240 18.61 10.08 18.50
CA ARG A 240 18.74 11.33 17.73
C ARG A 240 18.09 11.27 16.34
N PHE A 241 18.11 10.13 15.67
CA PHE A 241 17.47 9.96 14.35
C PHE A 241 15.95 10.07 14.49
N PHE A 242 15.36 9.37 15.46
CA PHE A 242 13.93 9.44 15.76
C PHE A 242 13.52 10.84 16.22
N MET A 243 14.26 11.46 17.15
CA MET A 243 14.01 12.85 17.55
C MET A 243 14.09 13.83 16.38
N ARG A 244 15.00 13.61 15.42
CA ARG A 244 15.09 14.45 14.22
C ARG A 244 13.88 14.25 13.31
N THR A 245 13.42 13.01 13.13
CA THR A 245 12.24 12.72 12.30
C THR A 245 10.96 13.25 12.95
N THR A 246 10.78 13.05 14.26
CA THR A 246 9.65 13.64 15.00
C THR A 246 9.72 15.16 14.95
N ARG A 247 10.88 15.79 15.17
CA ARG A 247 11.01 17.26 15.07
C ARG A 247 10.67 17.81 13.68
N ILE A 248 11.02 17.09 12.61
CA ILE A 248 10.64 17.46 11.23
C ILE A 248 9.13 17.31 11.04
N PHE A 249 8.54 16.20 11.51
CA PHE A 249 7.10 15.96 11.42
C PHE A 249 6.30 17.00 12.22
N PHE A 250 6.67 17.22 13.49
CA PHE A 250 6.10 18.24 14.37
C PHE A 250 6.34 19.67 13.87
N ARG A 251 7.38 19.95 13.08
CA ARG A 251 7.51 21.25 12.40
C ARG A 251 6.48 21.42 11.30
N ARG A 252 6.22 20.37 10.51
CA ARG A 252 5.25 20.43 9.41
C ARG A 252 3.81 20.52 9.92
N THR A 253 3.51 19.85 11.02
CA THR A 253 2.16 19.83 11.61
C THR A 253 2.03 20.74 12.83
N ARG A 254 2.93 21.72 13.01
CA ARG A 254 3.03 22.52 14.25
C ARG A 254 1.73 23.25 14.59
N VAL A 255 1.03 23.75 13.56
CA VAL A 255 -0.26 24.45 13.71
C VAL A 255 -1.38 23.45 14.05
N LEU A 256 -1.44 22.32 13.34
CA LEU A 256 -2.43 21.27 13.58
C LEU A 256 -2.28 20.68 14.99
N ASN A 257 -1.04 20.35 15.38
CA ASN A 257 -0.73 19.78 16.68
C ASN A 257 -0.98 20.77 17.82
N ALA A 258 -0.73 22.07 17.61
CA ALA A 258 -1.07 23.11 18.59
C ALA A 258 -2.59 23.26 18.75
N PHE A 259 -3.34 23.17 17.66
CA PHE A 259 -4.81 23.20 17.70
C PHE A 259 -5.38 21.98 18.45
N PHE A 260 -4.92 20.76 18.14
CA PHE A 260 -5.34 19.56 18.86
C PHE A 260 -4.93 19.56 20.33
N LEU A 261 -3.72 20.04 20.65
CA LEU A 261 -3.27 20.17 22.04
C LEU A 261 -4.12 21.19 22.81
N GLY A 262 -4.41 22.34 22.19
CA GLY A 262 -5.31 23.36 22.74
C GLY A 262 -6.72 22.83 22.95
N ALA A 263 -7.26 22.09 21.99
CA ALA A 263 -8.57 21.43 22.10
C ALA A 263 -8.60 20.40 23.24
N CYS A 264 -7.57 19.57 23.39
CA CYS A 264 -7.46 18.63 24.51
C CYS A 264 -7.37 19.33 25.86
N CYS A 265 -6.56 20.39 25.98
CA CYS A 265 -6.46 21.18 27.22
C CYS A 265 -7.80 21.86 27.56
N ALA A 266 -8.48 22.43 26.56
CA ALA A 266 -9.80 23.02 26.74
C ALA A 266 -10.82 21.98 27.18
N LEU A 267 -10.78 20.77 26.61
CA LEU A 267 -11.70 19.68 26.97
C LEU A 267 -11.42 19.14 28.38
N LEU A 268 -10.14 19.01 28.76
CA LEU A 268 -9.72 18.62 30.12
C LEU A 268 -10.13 19.63 31.19
N LEU A 269 -10.14 20.93 30.87
CA LEU A 269 -10.58 21.97 31.80
C LEU A 269 -12.10 22.15 31.79
N ALA A 270 -12.74 22.06 30.63
CA ALA A 270 -14.17 22.28 30.49
C ALA A 270 -14.99 21.14 31.10
N VAL A 271 -14.61 19.87 30.90
CA VAL A 271 -15.35 18.71 31.42
C VAL A 271 -15.55 18.76 32.95
N PRO A 272 -14.54 19.00 33.80
CA PRO A 272 -14.75 19.08 35.24
C PRO A 272 -15.51 20.33 35.66
N ILE A 273 -15.34 21.47 34.97
CA ILE A 273 -16.06 22.71 35.29
C ILE A 273 -17.56 22.57 34.96
N PHE A 274 -17.89 22.10 33.76
CA PHE A 274 -19.29 21.86 33.38
C PHE A 274 -19.90 20.70 34.17
N GLY A 275 -19.13 19.67 34.53
CA GLY A 275 -19.56 18.61 35.43
C GLY A 275 -19.89 19.14 36.83
N ALA A 276 -19.06 20.03 37.38
CA ALA A 276 -19.30 20.67 38.67
C ALA A 276 -20.56 21.57 38.64
N ILE A 277 -20.73 22.37 37.58
CA ILE A 277 -21.92 23.22 37.42
C ILE A 277 -23.18 22.35 37.31
N ALA A 278 -23.16 21.29 36.49
CA ALA A 278 -24.28 20.38 36.33
C ALA A 278 -24.63 19.63 37.64
N PHE A 279 -23.63 19.30 38.46
CA PHE A 279 -23.85 18.69 39.77
C PHE A 279 -24.51 19.67 40.74
N THR A 280 -24.08 20.95 40.76
CA THR A 280 -24.70 21.98 41.62
C THR A 280 -26.08 22.45 41.13
N ALA A 281 -26.38 22.26 39.84
CA ALA A 281 -27.63 22.64 39.22
C ALA A 281 -28.68 21.51 39.24
N GLN A 282 -28.40 20.37 39.90
CA GLN A 282 -29.44 19.37 40.15
C GLN A 282 -30.54 20.05 40.97
N PRO A 283 -31.79 20.12 40.45
CA PRO A 283 -32.89 20.64 41.24
C PRO A 283 -33.03 19.72 42.44
N ALA A 284 -32.96 20.32 43.64
CA ALA A 284 -33.24 19.61 44.88
C ALA A 284 -34.52 18.79 44.67
N THR A 285 -34.43 17.49 44.92
CA THR A 285 -35.56 16.58 44.94
C THR A 285 -36.71 17.27 45.66
N VAL A 286 -37.83 17.47 44.97
CA VAL A 286 -39.06 18.00 45.54
C VAL A 286 -39.43 17.07 46.68
N VAL A 287 -39.11 17.50 47.91
CA VAL A 287 -39.57 16.86 49.12
C VAL A 287 -41.08 17.07 49.12
N GLN A 288 -41.83 15.98 49.03
CA GLN A 288 -43.27 16.02 49.30
C GLN A 288 -43.46 16.53 50.73
N GLU A 289 -43.97 17.74 50.86
CA GLU A 289 -44.44 18.27 52.13
C GLU A 289 -45.55 17.36 52.66
N GLN A 290 -45.26 16.71 53.79
CA GLN A 290 -46.30 16.09 54.61
C GLN A 290 -47.14 17.20 55.27
N PRO A 291 -48.47 17.08 55.29
CA PRO A 291 -49.35 18.08 55.87
C PRO A 291 -49.15 18.08 57.39
N THR A 292 -48.44 19.10 57.88
CA THR A 292 -48.38 19.39 59.31
C THR A 292 -49.41 20.48 59.61
N ALA A 293 -50.26 20.18 60.59
CA ALA A 293 -51.40 20.98 61.04
C ALA A 293 -51.02 22.44 61.37
N PRO A 294 -51.99 23.39 61.26
CA PRO A 294 -51.74 24.82 61.34
C PRO A 294 -51.33 25.24 62.76
N ALA A 295 -50.19 25.93 62.86
CA ALA A 295 -49.78 26.68 64.04
C ALA A 295 -49.94 28.19 63.75
N PRO A 296 -50.24 28.99 64.78
CA PRO A 296 -51.20 30.09 64.70
C PRO A 296 -50.66 31.35 64.00
N VAL A 297 -51.55 32.01 63.28
CA VAL A 297 -51.39 33.39 62.83
C VAL A 297 -51.24 34.28 64.07
N PRO A 298 -50.13 35.03 64.25
CA PRO A 298 -50.16 36.14 65.19
C PRO A 298 -51.06 37.22 64.58
N GLU A 299 -52.23 37.42 65.17
CA GLU A 299 -53.03 38.63 64.98
C GLU A 299 -52.25 39.82 65.54
N THR A 300 -51.40 40.44 64.72
CA THR A 300 -50.79 41.71 65.09
C THR A 300 -51.74 42.84 64.71
N THR A 301 -52.48 43.34 65.70
CA THR A 301 -53.41 44.47 65.61
C THR A 301 -52.67 45.82 65.64
N GLN A 302 -51.65 45.99 64.80
CA GLN A 302 -50.89 47.25 64.67
C GLN A 302 -50.86 47.67 63.20
N PRO A 303 -51.05 48.97 62.89
CA PRO A 303 -51.02 49.46 61.51
C PRO A 303 -49.62 49.23 60.91
N LEU A 304 -49.57 48.85 59.62
CA LEU A 304 -48.33 48.59 58.86
C LEU A 304 -47.33 49.75 58.93
N ALA A 305 -47.83 50.97 59.11
CA ALA A 305 -47.00 52.18 59.24
C ALA A 305 -46.13 52.20 60.50
N ASP A 306 -46.59 51.60 61.60
CA ASP A 306 -45.82 51.56 62.86
C ASP A 306 -44.87 50.36 62.91
N GLU A 307 -45.23 49.24 62.26
CA GLU A 307 -44.41 48.02 62.22
C GLU A 307 -43.24 48.13 61.21
N TYR A 308 -43.44 48.88 60.12
CA TYR A 308 -42.49 48.94 58.99
C TYR A 308 -42.11 50.36 58.56
N GLY A 309 -42.43 51.39 59.34
CA GLY A 309 -42.16 52.80 59.01
C GLY A 309 -40.69 53.16 58.80
N GLU A 310 -39.76 52.35 59.33
CA GLU A 310 -38.31 52.56 59.18
C GLU A 310 -37.67 51.73 58.05
N LEU A 311 -38.46 50.91 57.34
CA LEU A 311 -37.94 50.13 56.21
C LEU A 311 -37.50 51.05 55.07
N ARG A 312 -36.40 50.69 54.41
CA ARG A 312 -35.95 51.33 53.16
C ARG A 312 -35.65 50.31 52.08
N ILE A 313 -35.84 50.69 50.82
CA ILE A 313 -35.50 49.83 49.68
C ILE A 313 -33.98 49.79 49.52
N ALA A 314 -33.35 48.66 49.85
CA ALA A 314 -31.92 48.48 49.66
C ALA A 314 -31.57 48.12 48.21
N THR A 315 -32.40 47.29 47.58
CA THR A 315 -32.15 46.80 46.22
C THR A 315 -33.46 46.55 45.49
N TYR A 316 -33.49 46.99 44.24
CA TYR A 316 -34.56 46.72 43.30
C TYR A 316 -33.95 46.03 42.07
N GLY A 317 -34.54 44.90 41.67
CA GLY A 317 -34.19 44.18 40.46
C GLY A 317 -35.44 43.79 39.68
N ARG A 318 -35.36 43.85 38.35
CA ARG A 318 -36.41 43.33 37.47
C ARG A 318 -35.78 42.30 36.53
N LEU A 319 -36.21 41.05 36.65
CA LEU A 319 -35.70 39.94 35.85
C LEU A 319 -36.89 39.19 35.23
N ALA A 320 -36.91 39.08 33.90
CA ALA A 320 -37.88 38.27 33.15
C ALA A 320 -39.37 38.52 33.52
N GLY A 321 -39.73 39.75 33.87
CA GLY A 321 -41.11 40.13 34.23
C GLY A 321 -41.42 40.08 35.73
N ASN A 322 -40.57 39.43 36.54
CA ASN A 322 -40.69 39.42 37.99
C ASN A 322 -39.88 40.55 38.62
N THR A 323 -40.44 41.20 39.63
CA THR A 323 -39.76 42.22 40.43
C THR A 323 -39.30 41.63 41.75
N LEU A 324 -38.08 42.00 42.13
CA LEU A 324 -37.42 41.57 43.34
C LEU A 324 -37.06 42.81 44.16
N TYR A 325 -37.66 42.92 45.34
CA TYR A 325 -37.35 43.92 46.34
C TYR A 325 -36.57 43.30 47.50
N VAL A 326 -35.51 43.98 47.92
CA VAL A 326 -34.83 43.71 49.19
C VAL A 326 -34.91 44.96 50.05
N PHE A 327 -35.50 44.80 51.22
CA PHE A 327 -35.68 45.88 52.19
C PHE A 327 -34.57 45.84 53.23
N ARG A 328 -34.27 46.99 53.81
CA ARG A 328 -33.33 47.14 54.92
C ARG A 328 -34.01 47.84 56.07
N ASP A 329 -33.88 47.25 57.24
CA ASP A 329 -34.39 47.81 58.51
C ASP A 329 -33.39 48.80 59.13
N SER A 330 -33.79 49.54 60.17
CA SER A 330 -32.93 50.50 60.90
C SER A 330 -31.73 49.82 61.56
N GLN A 331 -31.85 48.55 61.94
CA GLN A 331 -30.75 47.70 62.43
C GLN A 331 -29.83 47.18 61.31
N GLY A 332 -30.15 47.49 60.05
CA GLY A 332 -29.35 47.15 58.88
C GLY A 332 -29.49 45.71 58.37
N GLN A 333 -30.39 44.91 58.96
CA GLN A 333 -30.74 43.59 58.44
C GLN A 333 -31.47 43.70 57.10
N ARG A 334 -31.21 42.74 56.21
CA ARG A 334 -31.84 42.67 54.89
C ARG A 334 -33.00 41.68 54.94
N ILE A 335 -34.18 42.15 54.56
CA ILE A 335 -35.41 41.34 54.51
C ILE A 335 -35.76 41.16 53.03
N ALA A 336 -35.89 39.90 52.59
CA ALA A 336 -36.30 39.59 51.24
C ALA A 336 -37.81 39.75 51.08
N GLN A 337 -38.25 40.03 49.85
CA GLN A 337 -39.67 40.08 49.50
C GLN A 337 -40.41 38.78 49.86
N ASP A 338 -39.78 37.61 49.73
CA ASP A 338 -40.39 36.32 50.04
C ASP A 338 -40.70 36.14 51.54
N ASP A 339 -39.88 36.72 52.43
CA ASP A 339 -40.10 36.68 53.88
C ASP A 339 -41.30 37.52 54.30
N LEU A 340 -41.58 38.62 53.58
CA LEU A 340 -42.77 39.45 53.81
C LEU A 340 -44.03 38.77 53.30
N ILE A 341 -43.93 38.05 52.17
CA ILE A 341 -45.04 37.24 51.64
C ILE A 341 -45.37 36.09 52.60
N ALA A 342 -44.36 35.44 53.20
CA ALA A 342 -44.54 34.41 54.21
C ALA A 342 -45.27 34.94 55.47
N LYS A 343 -45.15 36.23 55.78
CA LYS A 343 -45.88 36.93 56.85
C LYS A 343 -47.25 37.48 56.42
N GLY A 344 -47.73 37.13 55.21
CA GLY A 344 -49.03 37.57 54.70
C GLY A 344 -49.06 39.01 54.15
N ILE A 345 -47.90 39.62 53.88
CA ILE A 345 -47.79 40.97 53.31
C ILE A 345 -47.50 40.85 51.81
N THR A 346 -48.38 41.41 50.97
CA THR A 346 -48.17 41.44 49.52
C THR A 346 -47.42 42.72 49.11
N VAL A 347 -46.34 42.56 48.36
CA VAL A 347 -45.55 43.68 47.84
C VAL A 347 -46.00 43.99 46.40
N LYS A 348 -46.61 45.16 46.19
CA LYS A 348 -46.99 45.64 44.86
C LYS A 348 -45.89 46.53 44.27
N ASP A 349 -45.56 46.26 43.02
CA ASP A 349 -44.53 47.00 42.28
C ASP A 349 -44.98 48.42 41.94
N ARG A 350 -44.22 49.42 42.38
CA ARG A 350 -44.34 50.84 41.98
C ARG A 350 -43.03 51.40 41.40
N GLY A 351 -42.06 50.53 41.12
CA GLY A 351 -40.78 50.86 40.50
C GLY A 351 -39.60 51.02 41.48
N PRO A 352 -38.43 51.47 41.00
CA PRO A 352 -37.17 51.37 41.74
C PRO A 352 -37.04 52.26 42.99
N ARG A 353 -38.01 53.13 43.24
CA ARG A 353 -37.98 54.15 44.31
C ARG A 353 -39.10 54.01 45.32
N GLU A 354 -40.08 53.18 45.04
CA GLU A 354 -41.26 52.99 45.89
C GLU A 354 -41.75 51.55 45.76
N ALA A 355 -42.04 50.92 46.89
CA ALA A 355 -42.69 49.62 46.98
C ALA A 355 -43.90 49.76 47.89
N LEU A 356 -45.05 49.24 47.47
CA LEU A 356 -46.29 49.31 48.25
C LEU A 356 -46.50 47.98 48.99
N LEU A 357 -46.43 48.00 50.31
CA LEU A 357 -46.78 46.87 51.17
C LEU A 357 -48.29 46.89 51.41
N VAL A 358 -48.95 45.75 51.19
CA VAL A 358 -50.41 45.61 51.35
C VAL A 358 -50.71 44.41 52.26
N ARG A 359 -51.41 44.66 53.37
CA ARG A 359 -51.97 43.65 54.28
C ARG A 359 -53.48 43.93 54.35
N GLU A 360 -54.27 43.11 53.65
CA GLU A 360 -55.72 43.26 53.52
C GLU A 360 -56.16 44.68 53.08
N ALA A 361 -56.64 45.52 54.01
CA ALA A 361 -57.11 46.89 53.77
C ALA A 361 -56.08 47.97 54.11
N ASP A 362 -54.95 47.61 54.74
CA ASP A 362 -53.89 48.52 55.14
C ASP A 362 -52.77 48.58 54.09
N TYR A 363 -52.25 49.76 53.83
CA TYR A 363 -51.24 50.02 52.81
C TYR A 363 -50.15 50.97 53.32
N HIS A 364 -48.90 50.58 53.09
CA HIS A 364 -47.75 51.39 53.46
C HIS A 364 -46.74 51.46 52.30
N SER A 365 -46.42 52.69 51.87
CA SER A 365 -45.40 52.93 50.84
C SER A 365 -44.02 53.02 51.48
N VAL A 366 -43.15 52.09 51.10
CA VAL A 366 -41.74 52.08 51.50
C VAL A 366 -40.92 52.73 50.40
N PHE A 367 -40.07 53.68 50.77
CA PHE A 367 -39.21 54.43 49.86
C PHE A 367 -37.75 53.99 49.96
N ARG A 368 -36.97 54.33 48.93
CA ARG A 368 -35.53 54.03 48.87
C ARG A 368 -34.68 54.93 49.77
#